data_AF-A0A516WDE8-F1
#
_entry.id   AF-A0A516WDE8-F1
#
_cell.length_a   1.000
_cell.length_b   1.000
_cell.length_c   1.000
_cell.angle_alpha   90.00
_cell.angle_beta   90.00
_cell.angle_gamma   90.00
#
_symmetry.space_group_name_H-M   'P 1'
#
loop_
_entity.id
_entity.type
_entity.pdbx_description
1 polymer ?
#
loop_
_entity_poly.entity_id
_entity_poly.type
_entity_poly.pdbx_seq_one_letter_code
_entity_poly.pdbx_strand_id
1 'polypeptide(L)'
;MIGQFQINKPDVTVVIPTYNSGRYIVAALDSVLSQQGVSLEVIVVDDGSTDDTLVYLEPYLADARVSADHNPQNLGPNANFNKCIKLGSGRYIIVFGHDDVMYENHLASLVQAMDSAPQAAIGYTQADWIDENGNFIRRADHVGHLPVSYTGGRDEIVDLLSHDNYINPSTVIYRREYIPALTLDNGNMTTGHLLAGDWEQWLRIARKRPDFVFLHQASIGYRIHEGQISSRFYADSRPLREHAEILEMMLSEKEILDRLQKSAASIWGLYYGRLINYPAAIQEEMQERTKSILCQLFGRKPKFDPAISLLLLAENNEDLVFETLDSLNACTGHDFEVVLINGGSQAIESRLATYGFPVTYVRGAAGGMEAERRCDAEKVARGKQTIRIEAGTKLSSTWFDKMHQEQC
;
A
#
# COMPACT_ATOMS: atom_id res chain seq x y z
N MET A 1 52.61 22.56 6.92
CA MET A 1 51.56 21.55 7.08
C MET A 1 50.53 22.10 8.04
N ILE A 2 49.44 22.66 7.52
CA ILE A 2 48.31 23.10 8.34
C ILE A 2 47.46 21.84 8.49
N GLY A 3 47.38 21.30 9.71
CA GLY A 3 46.58 20.12 10.00
C GLY A 3 45.13 20.40 9.62
N GLN A 4 44.57 19.54 8.78
CA GLN A 4 43.13 19.50 8.58
C GLN A 4 42.52 19.15 9.94
N PHE A 5 41.88 20.13 10.58
CA PHE A 5 40.92 19.84 11.63
C PHE A 5 39.80 19.03 10.97
N GLN A 6 39.82 17.71 11.15
CA GLN A 6 38.64 16.89 10.91
C GLN A 6 37.59 17.39 11.90
N ILE A 7 36.65 18.20 11.42
CA ILE A 7 35.38 18.38 12.12
C ILE A 7 34.76 16.98 12.13
N ASN A 8 34.82 16.29 13.27
CA ASN A 8 34.19 14.99 13.41
C ASN A 8 32.69 15.17 13.11
N LYS A 9 32.26 14.67 11.96
CA LYS A 9 30.83 14.66 11.59
C LYS A 9 30.08 13.83 12.64
N PRO A 10 28.88 14.25 13.09
CA PRO A 10 28.08 13.46 14.00
C PRO A 10 27.72 12.11 13.35
N ASP A 11 27.46 11.11 14.17
CA ASP A 11 26.97 9.82 13.68
C ASP A 11 25.55 9.99 13.13
N VAL A 12 24.69 10.70 13.85
CA VAL A 12 23.27 10.86 13.51
C VAL A 12 22.84 12.32 13.50
N THR A 13 22.18 12.73 12.41
CA THR A 13 21.31 13.92 12.40
C THR A 13 19.89 13.48 12.77
N VAL A 14 19.34 14.00 13.86
CA VAL A 14 17.91 13.84 14.17
C VAL A 14 17.19 15.11 13.74
N VAL A 15 16.35 15.01 12.71
CA VAL A 15 15.54 16.13 12.22
C VAL A 15 14.09 15.96 12.70
N ILE A 16 13.52 16.98 13.32
CA ILE A 16 12.19 16.94 13.95
C ILE A 16 11.27 17.94 13.23
N PRO A 17 10.54 17.51 12.18
CA PRO A 17 9.51 18.35 11.56
C PRO A 17 8.42 18.65 12.59
N THR A 18 8.14 19.93 12.83
CA THR A 18 7.29 20.37 13.94
C THR A 18 6.20 21.30 13.46
N TYR A 19 4.97 21.10 13.93
CA TYR A 19 3.87 22.05 13.73
C TYR A 19 2.88 21.95 14.88
N ASN A 20 2.69 23.04 15.63
CA ASN A 20 1.81 23.12 16.80
C ASN A 20 1.99 21.95 17.79
N SER A 21 3.25 21.75 18.21
CA SER A 21 3.68 20.64 19.06
C SER A 21 3.97 21.05 20.50
N GLY A 22 3.45 22.18 20.99
CA GLY A 22 3.81 22.71 22.30
C GLY A 22 3.62 21.71 23.44
N ARG A 23 2.61 20.82 23.32
CA ARG A 23 2.32 19.77 24.30
C ARG A 23 3.39 18.65 24.36
N TYR A 24 4.07 18.35 23.26
CA TYR A 24 4.87 17.12 23.14
C TYR A 24 6.35 17.35 22.82
N ILE A 25 6.71 18.52 22.29
CA ILE A 25 8.06 18.78 21.76
C ILE A 25 9.16 18.62 22.83
N VAL A 26 8.86 18.98 24.08
CA VAL A 26 9.78 18.83 25.23
C VAL A 26 10.15 17.37 25.45
N ALA A 27 9.15 16.47 25.52
CA ALA A 27 9.40 15.05 25.72
C ALA A 27 10.16 14.42 24.54
N ALA A 28 9.84 14.83 23.31
CA ALA A 28 10.56 14.38 22.12
C ALA A 28 12.05 14.80 22.19
N LEU A 29 12.33 16.08 22.46
CA LEU A 29 13.70 16.60 22.57
C LEU A 29 14.48 15.97 23.71
N ASP A 30 13.90 15.87 24.91
CA ASP A 30 14.56 15.23 26.05
C ASP A 30 14.95 13.79 25.72
N SER A 31 14.05 13.03 25.08
CA SER A 31 14.30 11.64 24.70
C SER A 31 15.45 11.49 23.69
N VAL A 32 15.54 12.38 22.70
CA VAL A 32 16.61 12.40 21.72
C VAL A 32 17.95 12.82 22.37
N LEU A 33 17.94 13.85 23.20
CA LEU A 33 19.16 14.39 23.81
C LEU A 33 19.74 13.47 24.90
N SER A 34 18.92 12.59 25.46
CA SER A 34 19.33 11.56 26.42
C SER A 34 20.10 10.40 25.78
N GLN A 35 20.06 10.23 24.45
CA GLN A 35 20.73 9.13 23.75
C GLN A 35 22.24 9.15 24.00
N GLN A 36 22.80 7.96 24.26
CA GLN A 36 24.22 7.76 24.56
C GLN A 36 24.87 6.83 23.54
N GLY A 37 26.21 6.79 23.53
CA GLY A 37 26.98 5.85 22.71
C GLY A 37 27.16 6.25 21.24
N VAL A 38 26.62 7.41 20.84
CA VAL A 38 26.77 8.00 19.50
C VAL A 38 26.90 9.52 19.61
N SER A 39 27.54 10.14 18.63
CA SER A 39 27.50 11.60 18.46
C SER A 39 26.27 12.01 17.64
N LEU A 40 25.58 13.07 18.05
CA LEU A 40 24.35 13.51 17.39
C LEU A 40 24.25 15.04 17.30
N GLU A 41 23.51 15.49 16.30
CA GLU A 41 22.96 16.84 16.19
C GLU A 41 21.44 16.74 16.04
N VAL A 42 20.72 17.74 16.52
CA VAL A 42 19.26 17.83 16.47
C VAL A 42 18.87 19.09 15.70
N ILE A 43 17.97 18.96 14.74
CA ILE A 43 17.46 20.08 13.94
C ILE A 43 15.94 20.07 14.01
N VAL A 44 15.37 21.03 14.73
CA VAL A 44 13.92 21.22 14.76
C VAL A 44 13.51 22.10 13.58
N VAL A 45 12.59 21.64 12.75
CA VAL A 45 12.10 22.43 11.60
C VAL A 45 10.64 22.77 11.83
N ASP A 46 10.41 23.98 12.33
CA ASP A 46 9.09 24.50 12.63
C ASP A 46 8.36 24.93 11.33
N ASP A 47 7.17 24.39 11.11
CA ASP A 47 6.35 24.62 9.92
C ASP A 47 5.34 25.78 10.12
N GLY A 48 5.79 26.86 10.75
CA GLY A 48 4.94 28.02 11.04
C GLY A 48 3.97 27.77 12.18
N SER A 49 4.45 27.24 13.31
CA SER A 49 3.61 27.02 14.50
C SER A 49 3.05 28.34 15.03
N THR A 50 1.81 28.28 15.52
CA THR A 50 1.06 29.41 16.07
C THR A 50 0.77 29.26 17.57
N ASP A 51 1.10 28.12 18.16
CA ASP A 51 1.01 27.85 19.59
C ASP A 51 2.35 28.14 20.30
N ASP A 52 2.47 27.72 21.56
CA ASP A 52 3.65 27.93 22.39
C ASP A 52 4.86 27.02 22.01
N THR A 53 4.82 26.29 20.89
CA THR A 53 5.92 25.40 20.45
C THR A 53 7.28 26.09 20.48
N LEU A 54 7.37 27.30 19.90
CA LEU A 54 8.63 28.04 19.84
C LEU A 54 9.12 28.50 21.21
N VAL A 55 8.19 28.79 22.13
CA VAL A 55 8.52 29.14 23.53
C VAL A 55 9.14 27.95 24.24
N TYR A 56 8.58 26.75 24.05
CA TYR A 56 9.13 25.53 24.64
C TYR A 56 10.45 25.07 24.01
N LEU A 57 10.72 25.46 22.76
CA LEU A 57 11.97 25.16 22.06
C LEU A 57 13.15 26.04 22.52
N GLU A 58 12.89 27.29 22.92
CA GLU A 58 13.92 28.29 23.25
C GLU A 58 15.00 27.79 24.23
N PRO A 59 14.67 27.11 25.36
CA PRO A 59 15.68 26.63 26.30
C PRO A 59 16.66 25.61 25.69
N TYR A 60 16.21 24.82 24.72
CA TYR A 60 17.03 23.78 24.10
C TYR A 60 18.08 24.34 23.15
N LEU A 61 17.88 25.55 22.62
CA LEU A 61 18.84 26.22 21.72
C LEU A 61 20.15 26.62 22.43
N ALA A 62 20.20 26.52 23.76
CA ALA A 62 21.43 26.66 24.53
C ALA A 62 22.35 25.42 24.44
N ASP A 63 21.82 24.24 24.08
CA ASP A 63 22.61 23.04 23.83
C ASP A 63 23.23 23.13 22.43
N ALA A 64 24.57 23.05 22.34
CA ALA A 64 25.31 23.19 21.09
C ALA A 64 24.98 22.09 20.04
N ARG A 65 24.30 21.01 20.45
CA ARG A 65 23.82 19.96 19.54
C ARG A 65 22.51 20.35 18.85
N VAL A 66 21.76 21.32 19.37
CA VAL A 66 20.40 21.65 18.91
C VAL A 66 20.42 22.91 18.05
N SER A 67 19.69 22.86 16.94
CA SER A 67 19.40 24.03 16.11
C SER A 67 17.94 24.02 15.68
N ALA A 68 17.44 25.19 15.29
CA ALA A 68 16.08 25.35 14.78
C ALA A 68 16.09 26.08 13.44
N ASP A 69 15.21 25.67 12.55
CA ASP A 69 14.87 26.32 11.30
C ASP A 69 13.36 26.57 11.28
N HIS A 70 12.92 27.69 10.73
CA HIS A 70 11.52 28.12 10.77
C HIS A 70 11.04 28.45 9.37
N ASN A 71 9.97 27.79 8.94
CA ASN A 71 9.29 28.09 7.69
C ASN A 71 8.43 29.35 7.88
N PRO A 72 8.46 30.32 6.94
CA PRO A 72 7.67 31.55 7.06
C PRO A 72 6.15 31.32 6.99
N GLN A 73 5.74 30.14 6.56
CA GLN A 73 4.36 29.68 6.49
C GLN A 73 4.34 28.16 6.57
N ASN A 74 3.18 27.59 6.93
CA ASN A 74 2.97 26.15 6.91
C ASN A 74 3.09 25.60 5.47
N LEU A 75 4.09 24.75 5.24
CA LEU A 75 4.34 24.08 3.98
C LEU A 75 3.57 22.75 3.88
N GLY A 76 3.17 22.20 5.03
CA GLY A 76 2.53 20.91 5.18
C GLY A 76 3.54 19.80 5.44
N PRO A 77 3.06 18.64 5.92
CA PRO A 77 3.92 17.56 6.43
C PRO A 77 4.92 17.05 5.39
N ASN A 78 4.46 16.82 4.15
CA ASN A 78 5.31 16.30 3.08
C ASN A 78 6.40 17.28 2.65
N ALA A 79 6.07 18.57 2.49
CA ALA A 79 7.04 19.58 2.10
C ALA A 79 8.04 19.85 3.23
N ASN A 80 7.57 19.90 4.49
CA ASN A 80 8.46 20.05 5.64
C ASN A 80 9.39 18.84 5.80
N PHE A 81 8.89 17.61 5.64
CA PHE A 81 9.71 16.39 5.61
C PHE A 81 10.81 16.47 4.53
N ASN A 82 10.44 16.88 3.31
CA ASN A 82 11.38 17.00 2.19
C ASN A 82 12.46 18.07 2.42
N LYS A 83 12.15 19.11 3.20
CA LYS A 83 13.15 20.07 3.69
C LYS A 83 14.04 19.41 4.74
N CYS A 84 13.44 18.79 5.76
CA CYS A 84 14.14 18.15 6.89
C CYS A 84 15.20 17.13 6.45
N ILE A 85 14.85 16.21 5.55
CA ILE A 85 15.74 15.12 5.13
C ILE A 85 17.03 15.62 4.44
N LYS A 86 17.06 16.88 4.00
CA LYS A 86 18.22 17.52 3.35
C LYS A 86 19.14 18.24 4.34
N LEU A 87 18.71 18.44 5.58
CA LEU A 87 19.45 19.20 6.60
C LEU A 87 20.45 18.31 7.34
N GLY A 88 21.38 18.96 8.04
CA GLY A 88 22.40 18.33 8.86
C GLY A 88 23.56 17.72 8.09
N SER A 89 24.48 17.13 8.84
CA SER A 89 25.81 16.69 8.44
C SER A 89 26.13 15.25 8.84
N GLY A 90 25.29 14.62 9.67
CA GLY A 90 25.50 13.29 10.21
C GLY A 90 25.58 12.18 9.16
N ARG A 91 26.31 11.10 9.44
CA ARG A 91 26.44 9.96 8.50
C ARG A 91 25.09 9.26 8.29
N TYR A 92 24.26 9.30 9.32
CA TYR A 92 22.89 8.82 9.32
C TYR A 92 21.89 9.95 9.59
N ILE A 93 20.64 9.76 9.19
CA ILE A 93 19.53 10.69 9.46
C ILE A 93 18.36 9.93 10.07
N ILE A 94 17.69 10.51 11.06
CA ILE A 94 16.35 10.09 11.48
C ILE A 94 15.42 11.29 11.29
N VAL A 95 14.27 11.07 10.67
CA VAL A 95 13.17 12.05 10.70
C VAL A 95 12.22 11.63 11.81
N PHE A 96 12.28 12.33 12.92
CA PHE A 96 11.64 11.91 14.16
C PHE A 96 10.36 12.69 14.42
N GLY A 97 9.28 11.98 14.78
CA GLY A 97 8.00 12.59 15.14
C GLY A 97 8.14 13.55 16.32
N HIS A 98 7.60 14.76 16.18
CA HIS A 98 7.62 15.80 17.22
C HIS A 98 6.80 15.43 18.48
N ASP A 99 5.98 14.39 18.38
CA ASP A 99 5.13 13.83 19.42
C ASP A 99 5.61 12.48 19.98
N ASP A 100 6.64 11.87 19.39
CA ASP A 100 7.12 10.54 19.79
C ASP A 100 8.21 10.60 20.87
N VAL A 101 8.51 9.45 21.49
CA VAL A 101 9.53 9.32 22.54
C VAL A 101 10.56 8.28 22.14
N MET A 102 11.84 8.66 22.10
CA MET A 102 12.95 7.75 21.81
C MET A 102 13.43 7.04 23.08
N TYR A 103 13.41 5.70 23.10
CA TYR A 103 13.90 4.93 24.25
C TYR A 103 15.43 4.84 24.26
N GLU A 104 15.99 4.49 25.41
CA GLU A 104 17.42 4.33 25.58
C GLU A 104 18.02 3.36 24.55
N ASN A 105 19.22 3.67 24.06
CA ASN A 105 19.99 2.87 23.10
C ASN A 105 19.39 2.74 21.69
N HIS A 106 18.29 3.44 21.36
CA HIS A 106 17.73 3.42 20.00
C HIS A 106 18.80 3.78 18.95
N LEU A 107 19.47 4.92 19.12
CA LEU A 107 20.47 5.38 18.13
C LEU A 107 21.70 4.47 18.09
N ALA A 108 22.26 4.10 19.25
CA ALA A 108 23.47 3.29 19.31
C ALA A 108 23.26 1.90 18.68
N SER A 109 22.12 1.26 18.95
CA SER A 109 21.81 -0.06 18.39
C SER A 109 21.63 -0.01 16.87
N LEU A 110 20.91 0.99 16.36
CA LEU A 110 20.72 1.17 14.92
C LEU A 110 22.02 1.55 14.20
N VAL A 111 22.84 2.46 14.76
CA VAL A 111 24.14 2.82 14.19
C VAL A 111 25.04 1.59 14.11
N GLN A 112 25.16 0.81 15.20
CA GLN A 112 25.98 -0.40 15.20
C GLN A 112 25.52 -1.42 14.14
N ALA A 113 24.21 -1.64 14.03
CA ALA A 113 23.65 -2.58 13.06
C ALA A 113 23.85 -2.08 11.61
N MET A 114 23.67 -0.78 11.37
CA MET A 114 23.90 -0.17 10.07
C MET A 114 25.38 -0.14 9.68
N ASP A 115 26.30 0.12 10.60
CA ASP A 115 27.75 0.06 10.32
C ASP A 115 28.19 -1.37 9.96
N SER A 116 27.52 -2.38 10.53
CA SER A 116 27.73 -3.80 10.18
C SER A 116 27.12 -4.21 8.83
N ALA A 117 26.30 -3.36 8.23
CA ALA A 117 25.54 -3.61 7.01
C ALA A 117 25.69 -2.46 5.99
N PRO A 118 26.88 -2.23 5.41
CA PRO A 118 27.17 -1.05 4.58
C PRO A 118 26.29 -0.93 3.32
N GLN A 119 25.78 -2.05 2.80
CA GLN A 119 24.85 -2.08 1.67
C GLN A 119 23.42 -1.65 2.04
N ALA A 120 23.06 -1.68 3.33
CA ALA A 120 21.71 -1.37 3.76
C ALA A 120 21.43 0.12 3.71
N ALA A 121 20.26 0.48 3.14
CA ALA A 121 19.87 1.87 2.97
C ALA A 121 19.16 2.47 4.16
N ILE A 122 18.35 1.66 4.82
CA ILE A 122 17.66 2.03 6.04
C ILE A 122 17.78 0.92 7.08
N GLY A 123 17.69 1.32 8.35
CA GLY A 123 17.49 0.45 9.48
C GLY A 123 16.23 0.86 10.24
N TYR A 124 15.52 -0.08 10.84
CA TYR A 124 14.32 0.24 11.62
C TYR A 124 14.11 -0.74 12.77
N THR A 125 13.26 -0.34 13.72
CA THR A 125 12.87 -1.16 14.88
C THR A 125 11.36 -1.24 14.99
N GLN A 126 10.88 -2.02 15.96
CA GLN A 126 9.49 -1.92 16.39
C GLN A 126 9.28 -0.66 17.23
N ALA A 127 8.01 -0.34 17.49
CA ALA A 127 7.59 0.72 18.39
C ALA A 127 6.60 0.15 19.42
N ASP A 128 6.50 0.83 20.56
CA ASP A 128 5.38 0.68 21.48
C ASP A 128 4.40 1.82 21.23
N TRP A 129 3.10 1.57 21.29
CA TRP A 129 2.09 2.61 21.27
C TRP A 129 1.98 3.22 22.68
N ILE A 130 2.04 4.54 22.74
CA ILE A 130 1.87 5.31 23.98
C ILE A 130 0.67 6.25 23.86
N ASP A 131 0.00 6.53 24.97
CA ASP A 131 -1.12 7.48 25.00
C ASP A 131 -0.64 8.94 24.94
N GLU A 132 -1.58 9.89 24.97
CA GLU A 132 -1.31 11.33 24.98
C GLU A 132 -0.46 11.81 26.18
N ASN A 133 -0.35 11.01 27.25
CA ASN A 133 0.44 11.33 28.44
C ASN A 133 1.78 10.56 28.46
N GLY A 134 2.03 9.71 27.48
CA GLY A 134 3.25 8.91 27.34
C GLY A 134 3.21 7.57 28.06
N ASN A 135 2.03 7.15 28.53
CA ASN A 135 1.89 5.83 29.14
C ASN A 135 1.82 4.75 28.07
N PHE A 136 2.49 3.63 28.32
CA PHE A 136 2.44 2.45 27.46
C PHE A 136 1.00 1.93 27.30
N ILE A 137 0.57 1.72 26.05
CA ILE A 137 -0.68 1.07 25.69
C ILE A 137 -0.43 -0.40 25.35
N ARG A 138 0.41 -0.63 24.32
CA ARG A 138 0.76 -1.96 23.83
C ARG A 138 1.95 -1.88 22.88
N ARG A 139 2.58 -3.02 22.58
CA ARG A 139 3.54 -3.11 21.47
C ARG A 139 2.85 -3.01 20.12
N ALA A 140 3.48 -2.33 19.17
CA ALA A 140 3.07 -2.33 17.76
C ALA A 140 3.54 -3.62 17.06
N ASP A 141 3.09 -4.78 17.54
CA ASP A 141 3.42 -6.08 16.94
C ASP A 141 2.60 -6.26 15.66
N HIS A 142 3.20 -5.88 14.54
CA HIS A 142 2.60 -6.03 13.23
C HIS A 142 2.96 -7.39 12.62
N VAL A 143 2.04 -8.00 11.87
CA VAL A 143 2.25 -9.33 11.24
C VAL A 143 3.42 -9.37 10.25
N GLY A 144 3.81 -8.20 9.75
CA GLY A 144 4.99 -8.00 8.90
C GLY A 144 6.31 -7.86 9.66
N HIS A 145 6.34 -7.80 10.99
CA HIS A 145 7.59 -7.88 11.75
C HIS A 145 7.99 -9.34 11.92
N LEU A 146 9.22 -9.68 11.52
CA LEU A 146 9.78 -10.99 11.84
C LEU A 146 10.04 -11.08 13.35
N PRO A 147 9.95 -12.29 13.95
CA PRO A 147 10.21 -12.49 15.38
C PRO A 147 11.70 -12.44 15.74
N VAL A 148 12.56 -12.03 14.80
CA VAL A 148 14.02 -11.95 14.93
C VAL A 148 14.54 -10.77 14.13
N SER A 149 15.65 -10.19 14.59
CA SER A 149 16.40 -9.17 13.84
C SER A 149 16.94 -9.77 12.54
N TYR A 150 17.06 -8.94 11.50
CA TYR A 150 17.68 -9.34 10.23
C TYR A 150 18.49 -8.22 9.59
N THR A 151 19.30 -8.61 8.62
CA THR A 151 20.09 -7.71 7.79
C THR A 151 20.06 -8.25 6.37
N GLY A 152 19.36 -7.56 5.48
CA GLY A 152 19.14 -7.98 4.11
C GLY A 152 18.40 -9.31 3.98
N GLY A 153 18.33 -9.79 2.73
CA GLY A 153 17.78 -11.12 2.40
C GLY A 153 16.26 -11.26 2.50
N ARG A 154 15.55 -10.21 2.92
CA ARG A 154 14.08 -10.14 2.91
C ARG A 154 13.58 -9.45 1.65
N ASP A 155 12.44 -9.91 1.12
CA ASP A 155 11.75 -9.24 0.04
C ASP A 155 10.81 -8.16 0.59
N GLU A 156 11.39 -7.01 0.98
CA GLU A 156 10.62 -5.91 1.58
C GLU A 156 9.46 -5.44 0.69
N ILE A 157 9.61 -5.49 -0.64
CA ILE A 157 8.57 -5.08 -1.57
C ILE A 157 7.35 -6.01 -1.43
N VAL A 158 7.57 -7.32 -1.53
CA VAL A 158 6.50 -8.32 -1.40
C VAL A 158 5.89 -8.27 -0.01
N ASP A 159 6.71 -8.19 1.03
CA ASP A 159 6.25 -8.18 2.43
C ASP A 159 5.41 -6.93 2.74
N LEU A 160 5.87 -5.73 2.36
CA LEU A 160 5.13 -4.49 2.56
C LEU A 160 3.80 -4.48 1.79
N LEU A 161 3.75 -5.06 0.60
CA LEU A 161 2.51 -5.20 -0.19
C LEU A 161 1.60 -6.34 0.30
N SER A 162 2.12 -7.31 1.06
CA SER A 162 1.35 -8.45 1.57
C SER A 162 0.84 -8.24 2.99
N HIS A 163 1.53 -7.41 3.77
CA HIS A 163 1.24 -7.27 5.21
C HIS A 163 0.71 -5.90 5.61
N ASP A 164 0.83 -4.87 4.77
CA ASP A 164 0.64 -3.44 5.07
C ASP A 164 1.93 -2.75 5.51
N ASN A 165 1.90 -1.42 5.60
CA ASN A 165 2.99 -0.60 6.08
C ASN A 165 3.28 -0.86 7.56
N TYR A 166 4.30 -1.66 7.84
CA TYR A 166 4.74 -2.02 9.19
C TYR A 166 5.96 -1.25 9.67
N ILE A 167 6.48 -0.34 8.87
CA ILE A 167 7.68 0.44 9.19
C ILE A 167 7.22 1.82 9.64
N ASN A 168 7.30 2.07 10.94
CA ASN A 168 6.99 3.36 11.51
C ASN A 168 8.10 4.38 11.17
N PRO A 169 7.79 5.53 10.54
CA PRO A 169 8.81 6.50 10.14
C PRO A 169 9.75 6.96 11.26
N SER A 170 9.25 7.11 12.48
CA SER A 170 10.04 7.56 13.63
C SER A 170 11.05 6.51 14.12
N THR A 171 10.93 5.24 13.72
CA THR A 171 11.90 4.19 14.05
C THR A 171 13.02 4.07 13.01
N VAL A 172 12.93 4.80 11.89
CA VAL A 172 13.81 4.60 10.73
C VAL A 172 15.04 5.47 10.81
N ILE A 173 16.20 4.83 10.64
CA ILE A 173 17.47 5.48 10.34
C ILE A 173 17.81 5.34 8.86
N TYR A 174 18.11 6.45 8.20
CA TYR A 174 18.57 6.49 6.82
C TYR A 174 20.08 6.59 6.76
N ARG A 175 20.69 5.85 5.83
CA ARG A 175 22.07 6.12 5.44
C ARG A 175 22.13 7.34 4.54
N ARG A 176 22.78 8.42 4.99
CA ARG A 176 22.77 9.71 4.28
C ARG A 176 23.30 9.59 2.86
N GLU A 177 24.34 8.79 2.63
CA GLU A 177 24.99 8.68 1.32
C GLU A 177 24.04 8.19 0.20
N TYR A 178 22.97 7.46 0.56
CA TYR A 178 22.02 6.96 -0.42
C TYR A 178 20.86 7.91 -0.70
N ILE A 179 20.61 8.91 0.14
CA ILE A 179 19.48 9.83 0.00
C ILE A 179 19.36 10.42 -1.42
N PRO A 180 20.44 10.95 -2.05
CA PRO A 180 20.34 11.49 -3.41
C PRO A 180 19.89 10.47 -4.46
N ALA A 181 20.26 9.20 -4.30
CA ALA A 181 19.84 8.13 -5.20
C ALA A 181 18.39 7.69 -4.91
N LEU A 182 17.90 7.93 -3.70
CA LEU A 182 16.56 7.53 -3.26
C LEU A 182 15.50 8.57 -3.63
N THR A 183 15.83 9.86 -3.71
CA THR A 183 14.89 10.93 -4.08
C THR A 183 14.25 10.73 -5.46
N LEU A 184 13.06 11.31 -5.62
CA LEU A 184 12.34 11.50 -6.89
C LEU A 184 13.08 12.51 -7.79
N ASP A 185 12.69 12.60 -9.05
CA ASP A 185 13.32 13.48 -10.05
C ASP A 185 13.23 14.98 -9.68
N ASN A 186 12.22 15.36 -8.90
CA ASN A 186 12.07 16.71 -8.35
C ASN A 186 12.92 16.96 -7.08
N GLY A 187 13.75 16.00 -6.68
CA GLY A 187 14.60 16.05 -5.50
C GLY A 187 13.87 15.86 -4.18
N ASN A 188 12.60 15.45 -4.18
CA ASN A 188 11.86 15.15 -2.97
C ASN A 188 11.97 13.67 -2.59
N MET A 189 11.83 13.38 -1.30
CA MET A 189 11.77 12.02 -0.78
C MET A 189 10.34 11.50 -0.70
N THR A 190 9.34 12.37 -0.59
CA THR A 190 7.92 11.99 -0.55
C THR A 190 7.19 12.36 -1.84
N THR A 191 6.24 11.51 -2.22
CA THR A 191 5.28 11.79 -3.29
C THR A 191 4.20 12.72 -2.75
N GLY A 192 4.21 13.99 -3.17
CA GLY A 192 3.57 15.10 -2.44
C GLY A 192 2.07 14.96 -2.17
N HIS A 193 1.31 14.25 -3.02
CA HIS A 193 -0.14 14.05 -2.83
C HIS A 193 -0.50 12.83 -1.99
N LEU A 194 0.42 11.92 -1.71
CA LEU A 194 0.17 10.74 -0.88
C LEU A 194 0.30 11.08 0.61
N LEU A 195 -0.67 10.66 1.42
CA LEU A 195 -0.55 10.68 2.88
C LEU A 195 0.14 9.41 3.40
N ALA A 196 -0.04 8.26 2.73
CA ALA A 196 0.78 7.05 2.89
C ALA A 196 2.12 7.16 2.13
N GLY A 197 2.74 8.34 2.16
CA GLY A 197 3.96 8.64 1.45
C GLY A 197 5.18 7.89 2.00
N ASP A 198 5.12 7.45 3.25
CA ASP A 198 6.10 6.56 3.87
C ASP A 198 6.05 5.15 3.26
N TRP A 199 4.86 4.58 3.08
CA TRP A 199 4.71 3.26 2.47
C TRP A 199 5.27 3.21 1.05
N GLU A 200 4.92 4.20 0.22
CA GLU A 200 5.51 4.37 -1.11
C GLU A 200 7.03 4.49 -1.04
N GLN A 201 7.53 5.30 -0.09
CA GLN A 201 8.95 5.51 0.09
C GLN A 201 9.69 4.22 0.44
N TRP A 202 9.19 3.41 1.36
CA TRP A 202 9.81 2.13 1.72
C TRP A 202 9.90 1.19 0.51
N LEU A 203 8.82 1.09 -0.28
CA LEU A 203 8.79 0.28 -1.50
C LEU A 203 9.79 0.77 -2.54
N ARG A 204 9.88 2.08 -2.77
CA ARG A 204 10.86 2.68 -3.69
C ARG A 204 12.29 2.50 -3.20
N ILE A 205 12.55 2.62 -1.90
CA ILE A 205 13.87 2.37 -1.32
C ILE A 205 14.24 0.89 -1.51
N ALA A 206 13.34 -0.04 -1.16
CA ALA A 206 13.56 -1.47 -1.34
C ALA A 206 13.85 -1.86 -2.79
N ARG A 207 13.24 -1.18 -3.77
CA ARG A 207 13.54 -1.40 -5.19
C ARG A 207 14.96 -1.00 -5.58
N LYS A 208 15.44 0.15 -5.08
CA LYS A 208 16.78 0.67 -5.39
C LYS A 208 17.87 0.02 -4.52
N ARG A 209 17.53 -0.37 -3.30
CA ARG A 209 18.40 -0.88 -2.23
C ARG A 209 17.63 -1.93 -1.40
N PRO A 210 17.65 -3.20 -1.81
CA PRO A 210 16.78 -4.24 -1.23
C PRO A 210 17.16 -4.64 0.20
N ASP A 211 18.39 -4.38 0.64
CA ASP A 211 18.82 -4.76 1.97
C ASP A 211 18.44 -3.70 3.00
N PHE A 212 17.57 -4.07 3.93
CA PHE A 212 17.25 -3.29 5.13
C PHE A 212 17.88 -3.94 6.36
N VAL A 213 18.02 -3.15 7.44
CA VAL A 213 18.30 -3.66 8.78
C VAL A 213 17.02 -3.59 9.61
N PHE A 214 16.67 -4.66 10.29
CA PHE A 214 15.59 -4.66 11.28
C PHE A 214 16.10 -5.19 12.61
N LEU A 215 15.81 -4.46 13.68
CA LEU A 215 16.03 -4.92 15.05
C LEU A 215 14.69 -5.29 15.69
N HIS A 216 14.57 -6.56 16.11
CA HIS A 216 13.39 -7.07 16.81
C HIS A 216 13.39 -6.61 18.27
N GLN A 217 13.12 -5.32 18.45
CA GLN A 217 12.97 -4.64 19.72
C GLN A 217 12.09 -3.41 19.53
N ALA A 218 11.25 -3.09 20.52
CA ALA A 218 10.62 -1.78 20.57
C ALA A 218 11.60 -0.78 21.18
N SER A 219 11.88 0.30 20.46
CA SER A 219 12.81 1.34 20.92
C SER A 219 12.31 2.77 20.72
N ILE A 220 11.07 2.92 20.29
CA ILE A 220 10.34 4.20 20.19
C ILE A 220 8.96 4.00 20.83
N GLY A 221 8.51 4.97 21.62
CA GLY A 221 7.11 5.15 21.97
C GLY A 221 6.42 6.03 20.93
N TYR A 222 5.63 5.40 20.06
CA TYR A 222 4.81 6.09 19.06
C TYR A 222 3.51 6.57 19.71
N ARG A 223 3.29 7.89 19.73
CA ARG A 223 2.12 8.46 20.41
C ARG A 223 0.85 8.18 19.63
N ILE A 224 -0.27 8.01 20.32
CA ILE A 224 -1.61 7.94 19.73
C ILE A 224 -2.48 9.03 20.36
N HIS A 225 -2.96 9.97 19.54
CA HIS A 225 -3.87 11.03 19.99
C HIS A 225 -4.78 11.53 18.85
N GLU A 226 -5.90 12.18 19.19
CA GLU A 226 -6.94 12.56 18.21
C GLU A 226 -6.45 13.52 17.12
N GLY A 227 -5.52 14.40 17.46
CA GLY A 227 -4.93 15.41 16.56
C GLY A 227 -4.00 14.87 15.47
N GLN A 228 -3.69 13.57 15.42
CA GLN A 228 -2.77 13.01 14.45
C GLN A 228 -3.35 12.98 13.03
N ILE A 229 -2.49 13.12 12.03
CA ILE A 229 -2.88 13.09 10.60
C ILE A 229 -3.52 11.74 10.25
N SER A 230 -3.04 10.65 10.85
CA SER A 230 -3.52 9.29 10.64
C SER A 230 -4.99 9.11 11.04
N SER A 231 -5.49 9.78 12.08
CA SER A 231 -6.90 9.67 12.51
C SER A 231 -7.87 10.14 11.42
N ARG A 232 -7.49 11.19 10.68
CA ARG A 232 -8.27 11.71 9.53
C ARG A 232 -8.08 10.87 8.28
N PHE A 233 -6.90 10.28 8.09
CA PHE A 233 -6.61 9.45 6.92
C PHE A 233 -7.58 8.27 6.81
N TYR A 234 -7.86 7.59 7.93
CA TYR A 234 -8.76 6.43 7.96
C TYR A 234 -10.26 6.77 7.99
N ALA A 235 -10.63 8.06 7.94
CA ALA A 235 -12.03 8.50 7.99
C ALA A 235 -12.76 8.48 6.63
N ASP A 236 -12.06 8.22 5.52
CA ASP A 236 -12.61 8.14 4.16
C ASP A 236 -11.98 6.96 3.39
N SER A 237 -12.34 6.81 2.12
CA SER A 237 -11.82 5.96 1.06
C SER A 237 -10.39 6.28 0.60
N ARG A 238 -9.77 7.36 1.08
CA ARG A 238 -8.39 7.73 0.73
C ARG A 238 -7.36 6.62 0.96
N PRO A 239 -7.35 5.86 2.08
CA PRO A 239 -6.41 4.77 2.30
C PRO A 239 -6.51 3.68 1.25
N LEU A 240 -7.73 3.34 0.81
CA LEU A 240 -7.97 2.38 -0.26
C LEU A 240 -7.46 2.91 -1.61
N ARG A 241 -7.74 4.18 -1.94
CA ARG A 241 -7.28 4.80 -3.18
C ARG A 241 -5.76 4.89 -3.25
N GLU A 242 -5.11 5.27 -2.16
CA GLU A 242 -3.64 5.35 -2.08
C GLU A 242 -3.00 3.95 -2.09
N HIS A 243 -3.59 2.95 -1.42
CA HIS A 243 -3.14 1.56 -1.56
C HIS A 243 -3.21 1.09 -3.02
N ALA A 244 -4.33 1.31 -3.71
CA ALA A 244 -4.45 0.95 -5.11
C ALA A 244 -3.38 1.64 -5.97
N GLU A 245 -3.15 2.93 -5.73
CA GLU A 245 -2.14 3.71 -6.46
C GLU A 245 -0.71 3.20 -6.23
N ILE A 246 -0.33 2.94 -4.98
CA ILE A 246 0.98 2.39 -4.61
C ILE A 246 1.18 1.01 -5.26
N LEU A 247 0.14 0.16 -5.23
CA LEU A 247 0.19 -1.16 -5.84
C LEU A 247 0.34 -1.09 -7.36
N GLU A 248 -0.37 -0.17 -8.03
CA GLU A 248 -0.22 0.08 -9.46
C GLU A 248 1.17 0.60 -9.83
N MET A 249 1.74 1.50 -9.04
CA MET A 249 3.13 1.95 -9.21
C MET A 249 4.07 0.75 -9.22
N MET A 250 3.94 -0.16 -8.25
CA MET A 250 4.80 -1.35 -8.16
C MET A 250 4.53 -2.37 -9.28
N LEU A 251 3.28 -2.56 -9.70
CA LEU A 251 2.92 -3.46 -10.80
C LEU A 251 3.41 -2.97 -12.16
N SER A 252 3.61 -1.66 -12.32
CA SER A 252 4.16 -1.08 -13.54
C SER A 252 5.66 -1.37 -13.73
N GLU A 253 6.36 -1.78 -12.67
CA GLU A 253 7.80 -2.01 -12.65
C GLU A 253 8.14 -3.44 -13.10
N LYS A 254 8.57 -3.57 -14.37
CA LYS A 254 8.86 -4.87 -15.00
C LYS A 254 9.88 -5.73 -14.24
N GLU A 255 10.84 -5.10 -13.59
CA GLU A 255 11.94 -5.78 -12.88
C GLU A 255 11.45 -6.53 -11.64
N ILE A 256 10.34 -6.09 -11.03
CA ILE A 256 9.80 -6.71 -9.81
C ILE A 256 8.48 -7.46 -10.06
N LEU A 257 7.85 -7.28 -11.23
CA LEU A 257 6.56 -7.87 -11.56
C LEU A 257 6.50 -9.39 -11.33
N ASP A 258 7.52 -10.15 -11.73
CA ASP A 258 7.57 -11.61 -11.52
C ASP A 258 7.50 -11.99 -10.03
N ARG A 259 8.17 -11.23 -9.16
CA ARG A 259 8.15 -11.43 -7.70
C ARG A 259 6.77 -11.13 -7.11
N LEU A 260 6.12 -10.07 -7.60
CA LEU A 260 4.76 -9.71 -7.21
C LEU A 260 3.76 -10.78 -7.65
N GLN A 261 3.90 -11.29 -8.89
CA GLN A 261 3.02 -12.34 -9.43
C GLN A 261 3.16 -13.66 -8.68
N LYS A 262 4.39 -14.03 -8.27
CA LYS A 262 4.63 -15.21 -7.40
C LYS A 262 3.97 -15.08 -6.03
N SER A 263 3.77 -13.85 -5.56
CA SER A 263 3.16 -13.54 -4.26
C SER A 263 1.74 -12.97 -4.39
N ALA A 264 1.12 -13.14 -5.56
CA ALA A 264 -0.12 -12.47 -5.92
C ALA A 264 -1.26 -12.74 -4.94
N ALA A 265 -1.38 -13.96 -4.42
CA ALA A 265 -2.44 -14.32 -3.48
C ALA A 265 -2.37 -13.50 -2.19
N SER A 266 -1.17 -13.31 -1.63
CA SER A 266 -0.98 -12.54 -0.39
C SER A 266 -1.24 -11.05 -0.61
N ILE A 267 -0.65 -10.48 -1.67
CA ILE A 267 -0.83 -9.07 -2.03
C ILE A 267 -2.31 -8.77 -2.33
N TRP A 268 -2.95 -9.64 -3.12
CA TRP A 268 -4.38 -9.53 -3.42
C TRP A 268 -5.24 -9.66 -2.18
N GLY A 269 -4.91 -10.61 -1.29
CA GLY A 269 -5.63 -10.81 -0.04
C GLY A 269 -5.68 -9.54 0.82
N LEU A 270 -4.56 -8.81 0.92
CA LEU A 270 -4.51 -7.53 1.62
C LEU A 270 -5.37 -6.46 0.94
N TYR A 271 -5.17 -6.24 -0.37
CA TYR A 271 -5.88 -5.20 -1.12
C TYR A 271 -7.39 -5.45 -1.16
N TYR A 272 -7.80 -6.64 -1.59
CA TYR A 272 -9.21 -7.00 -1.72
C TYR A 272 -9.90 -7.10 -0.36
N GLY A 273 -9.19 -7.60 0.66
CA GLY A 273 -9.67 -7.64 2.04
C GLY A 273 -10.01 -6.25 2.58
N ARG A 274 -9.26 -5.21 2.21
CA ARG A 274 -9.63 -3.82 2.53
C ARG A 274 -10.83 -3.35 1.72
N LEU A 275 -10.82 -3.56 0.40
CA LEU A 275 -11.87 -3.12 -0.51
C LEU A 275 -13.28 -3.54 -0.06
N ILE A 276 -13.46 -4.80 0.33
CA ILE A 276 -14.77 -5.34 0.72
C ILE A 276 -15.34 -4.72 2.01
N ASN A 277 -14.49 -4.08 2.82
CA ASN A 277 -14.92 -3.39 4.05
C ASN A 277 -15.42 -1.96 3.78
N TYR A 278 -15.25 -1.44 2.57
CA TYR A 278 -15.79 -0.13 2.18
C TYR A 278 -17.24 -0.24 1.68
N PRO A 279 -18.04 0.85 1.73
CA PRO A 279 -19.41 0.85 1.18
C PRO A 279 -19.47 0.50 -0.31
N ALA A 280 -20.58 -0.09 -0.76
CA ALA A 280 -20.76 -0.54 -2.14
C ALA A 280 -20.47 0.54 -3.21
N ALA A 281 -20.83 1.80 -2.94
CA ALA A 281 -20.54 2.92 -3.84
C ALA A 281 -19.03 3.12 -4.09
N ILE A 282 -18.20 2.93 -3.05
CA ILE A 282 -16.74 3.01 -3.17
C ILE A 282 -16.20 1.77 -3.89
N GLN A 283 -16.79 0.59 -3.65
CA GLN A 283 -16.40 -0.62 -4.37
C GLN A 283 -16.67 -0.50 -5.87
N GLU A 284 -17.82 0.08 -6.25
CA GLU A 284 -18.20 0.37 -7.64
C GLU A 284 -17.25 1.40 -8.27
N GLU A 285 -16.94 2.49 -7.56
CA GLU A 285 -15.94 3.48 -7.98
C GLU A 285 -14.58 2.82 -8.28
N MET A 286 -14.16 1.86 -7.44
CA MET A 286 -12.87 1.19 -7.52
C MET A 286 -12.86 -0.03 -8.46
N GLN A 287 -13.97 -0.36 -9.12
CA GLN A 287 -14.15 -1.64 -9.84
C GLN A 287 -13.13 -1.83 -10.97
N GLU A 288 -13.00 -0.87 -11.89
CA GLU A 288 -12.10 -0.99 -13.04
C GLU A 288 -10.63 -1.02 -12.60
N ARG A 289 -10.29 -0.20 -11.59
CA ARG A 289 -8.95 -0.18 -10.99
C ARG A 289 -8.59 -1.53 -10.37
N THR A 290 -9.51 -2.07 -9.57
CA THR A 290 -9.41 -3.37 -8.92
C THR A 290 -9.23 -4.51 -9.93
N LYS A 291 -9.99 -4.47 -11.03
CA LYS A 291 -9.88 -5.45 -12.12
C LYS A 291 -8.52 -5.38 -12.80
N SER A 292 -7.99 -4.18 -13.05
CA SER A 292 -6.64 -3.98 -13.60
C SER A 292 -5.56 -4.56 -12.69
N ILE A 293 -5.63 -4.27 -11.39
CA ILE A 293 -4.70 -4.79 -10.37
C ILE A 293 -4.72 -6.33 -10.35
N LEU A 294 -5.91 -6.93 -10.28
CA LEU A 294 -6.08 -8.38 -10.28
C LEU A 294 -5.42 -9.01 -11.51
N CYS A 295 -5.66 -8.40 -12.68
CA CYS A 295 -5.13 -8.88 -13.94
C CYS A 295 -3.59 -8.88 -13.96
N GLN A 296 -2.97 -7.79 -13.52
CA GLN A 296 -1.52 -7.66 -13.48
C GLN A 296 -0.88 -8.62 -12.48
N LEU A 297 -1.46 -8.76 -11.28
CA LEU A 297 -0.98 -9.67 -10.24
C LEU A 297 -1.03 -11.14 -10.64
N PHE A 298 -2.10 -11.58 -11.29
CA PHE A 298 -2.23 -13.00 -11.67
C PHE A 298 -1.76 -13.29 -13.10
N GLY A 299 -1.16 -12.32 -13.79
CA GLY A 299 -0.75 -12.44 -15.20
C GLY A 299 -1.91 -12.69 -16.16
N ARG A 300 -3.15 -12.46 -15.71
CA ARG A 300 -4.37 -12.62 -16.51
C ARG A 300 -4.63 -11.29 -17.20
N LYS A 301 -4.38 -11.17 -18.50
CA LYS A 301 -4.82 -9.98 -19.25
C LYS A 301 -6.35 -9.85 -19.13
N PRO A 302 -6.94 -8.65 -18.91
CA PRO A 302 -8.35 -8.46 -19.18
C PRO A 302 -8.51 -8.35 -20.70
N LYS A 303 -8.48 -9.51 -21.35
CA LYS A 303 -9.09 -9.78 -22.65
C LYS A 303 -9.58 -11.21 -22.56
N PHE A 304 -10.82 -11.35 -22.11
CA PHE A 304 -11.56 -12.54 -22.44
C PHE A 304 -11.96 -12.37 -23.92
N ASP A 305 -11.26 -13.06 -24.82
CA ASP A 305 -11.54 -13.14 -26.25
C ASP A 305 -12.01 -14.58 -26.53
N PRO A 306 -13.22 -14.95 -26.07
CA PRO A 306 -13.63 -16.34 -26.05
C PRO A 306 -13.58 -16.94 -27.45
N ALA A 307 -13.28 -18.23 -27.54
CA ALA A 307 -13.54 -18.95 -28.79
C ALA A 307 -15.06 -18.95 -29.09
N ILE A 308 -15.89 -19.03 -28.03
CA ILE A 308 -17.33 -19.23 -28.13
C ILE A 308 -18.09 -18.30 -27.17
N SER A 309 -19.09 -17.58 -27.68
CA SER A 309 -20.13 -16.93 -26.86
C SER A 309 -21.38 -17.80 -26.83
N LEU A 310 -21.77 -18.25 -25.65
CA LEU A 310 -23.00 -19.00 -25.42
C LEU A 310 -24.12 -18.01 -25.09
N LEU A 311 -25.09 -17.87 -26.00
CA LEU A 311 -26.29 -17.07 -25.76
C LEU A 311 -27.31 -17.92 -25.01
N LEU A 312 -27.48 -17.68 -23.71
CA LEU A 312 -28.45 -18.38 -22.88
C LEU A 312 -29.74 -17.56 -22.82
N LEU A 313 -30.81 -18.10 -23.40
CA LEU A 313 -32.13 -17.48 -23.39
C LEU A 313 -32.93 -18.00 -22.19
N ALA A 314 -33.30 -17.10 -21.28
CA ALA A 314 -34.10 -17.41 -20.10
C ALA A 314 -35.54 -16.93 -20.27
N GLU A 315 -36.47 -17.87 -20.42
CA GLU A 315 -37.91 -17.63 -20.42
C GLU A 315 -38.49 -18.02 -19.06
N ASN A 316 -38.57 -17.04 -18.14
CA ASN A 316 -39.33 -17.08 -16.89
C ASN A 316 -39.13 -18.30 -15.96
N ASN A 317 -38.06 -19.08 -16.10
CA ASN A 317 -37.78 -20.23 -15.25
C ASN A 317 -36.31 -20.22 -14.78
N GLU A 318 -36.08 -19.70 -13.58
CA GLU A 318 -34.74 -19.53 -13.00
C GLU A 318 -34.05 -20.88 -12.75
N ASP A 319 -34.78 -21.89 -12.28
CA ASP A 319 -34.20 -23.19 -11.96
C ASP A 319 -33.57 -23.82 -13.20
N LEU A 320 -34.22 -23.70 -14.36
CA LEU A 320 -33.68 -24.17 -15.64
C LEU A 320 -32.44 -23.39 -16.09
N VAL A 321 -32.36 -22.10 -15.79
CA VAL A 321 -31.17 -21.29 -16.08
C VAL A 321 -29.98 -21.79 -15.27
N PHE A 322 -30.17 -21.97 -13.96
CA PHE A 322 -29.10 -22.42 -13.08
C PHE A 322 -28.72 -23.88 -13.33
N GLU A 323 -29.67 -24.76 -13.67
CA GLU A 323 -29.36 -26.12 -14.12
C GLU A 323 -28.45 -26.13 -15.36
N THR A 324 -28.70 -25.23 -16.32
CA THR A 324 -27.84 -25.07 -17.50
C THR A 324 -26.47 -24.51 -17.13
N LEU A 325 -26.41 -23.46 -16.31
CA LEU A 325 -25.14 -22.86 -15.85
C LEU A 325 -24.28 -23.84 -15.04
N ASP A 326 -24.90 -24.66 -14.20
CA ASP A 326 -24.22 -25.72 -13.43
C ASP A 326 -23.64 -26.78 -14.36
N SER A 327 -24.37 -27.16 -15.42
CA SER A 327 -23.86 -28.10 -16.44
C SER A 327 -22.68 -27.52 -17.23
N LEU A 328 -22.69 -26.20 -17.50
CA LEU A 328 -21.58 -25.49 -18.13
C LEU A 328 -20.37 -25.39 -17.21
N ASN A 329 -20.58 -25.19 -15.91
CA ASN A 329 -19.50 -25.15 -14.92
C ASN A 329 -18.78 -26.49 -14.78
N ALA A 330 -19.45 -27.60 -15.12
CA ALA A 330 -18.87 -28.93 -15.18
C ALA A 330 -18.07 -29.20 -16.47
N CYS A 331 -18.16 -28.34 -17.48
CA CYS A 331 -17.42 -28.43 -18.74
C CYS A 331 -16.04 -27.76 -18.58
N THR A 332 -15.11 -28.43 -17.91
CA THR A 332 -13.78 -27.90 -17.60
C THR A 332 -12.88 -27.76 -18.84
N GLY A 333 -12.13 -26.66 -18.95
CA GLY A 333 -11.00 -26.54 -19.90
C GLY A 333 -11.28 -25.82 -21.22
N HIS A 334 -12.44 -25.18 -21.39
CA HIS A 334 -12.83 -24.50 -22.63
C HIS A 334 -12.93 -22.98 -22.49
N ASP A 335 -12.66 -22.28 -23.58
CA ASP A 335 -12.57 -20.81 -23.66
C ASP A 335 -13.90 -20.22 -24.15
N PHE A 336 -14.87 -20.04 -23.24
CA PHE A 336 -16.22 -19.55 -23.55
C PHE A 336 -16.77 -18.54 -22.54
N GLU A 337 -17.63 -17.64 -23.00
CA GLU A 337 -18.47 -16.80 -22.13
C GLU A 337 -19.93 -17.21 -22.24
N VAL A 338 -20.72 -16.81 -21.24
CA VAL A 338 -22.17 -16.86 -21.31
C VAL A 338 -22.72 -15.44 -21.40
N VAL A 339 -23.53 -15.17 -22.41
CA VAL A 339 -24.37 -13.96 -22.48
C VAL A 339 -25.79 -14.40 -22.12
N LEU A 340 -26.20 -14.08 -20.89
CA LEU A 340 -27.50 -14.45 -20.35
C LEU A 340 -28.52 -13.37 -20.66
N ILE A 341 -29.60 -13.75 -21.36
CA ILE A 341 -30.69 -12.89 -21.76
C ILE A 341 -31.91 -13.28 -20.93
N ASN A 342 -32.28 -12.45 -19.95
CA ASN A 342 -33.44 -12.72 -19.11
C ASN A 342 -34.58 -11.75 -19.43
N GLY A 343 -35.72 -12.32 -19.82
CA GLY A 343 -36.96 -11.59 -20.08
C GLY A 343 -37.88 -11.43 -18.86
N GLY A 344 -37.54 -12.06 -17.73
CA GLY A 344 -38.33 -12.09 -16.51
C GLY A 344 -38.17 -10.87 -15.60
N SER A 345 -39.09 -10.71 -14.63
CA SER A 345 -39.15 -9.58 -13.70
C SER A 345 -38.34 -9.75 -12.42
N GLN A 346 -37.73 -10.91 -12.18
CA GLN A 346 -36.94 -11.22 -10.98
C GLN A 346 -35.44 -10.99 -11.18
N ALA A 347 -34.77 -10.58 -10.10
CA ALA A 347 -33.35 -10.28 -10.06
C ALA A 347 -32.55 -11.58 -9.75
N ILE A 348 -31.78 -12.06 -10.74
CA ILE A 348 -30.94 -13.27 -10.64
C ILE A 348 -29.44 -12.95 -10.56
N GLU A 349 -29.08 -11.66 -10.65
CA GLU A 349 -27.71 -11.16 -10.78
C GLU A 349 -26.81 -11.58 -9.61
N SER A 350 -27.37 -11.64 -8.39
CA SER A 350 -26.65 -12.03 -7.17
C SER A 350 -26.15 -13.48 -7.18
N ARG A 351 -26.79 -14.36 -7.95
CA ARG A 351 -26.43 -15.77 -8.09
C ARG A 351 -25.48 -16.04 -9.25
N LEU A 352 -25.25 -15.08 -10.16
CA LEU A 352 -24.38 -15.26 -11.32
C LEU A 352 -22.89 -15.11 -10.97
N ALA A 353 -22.55 -14.44 -9.86
CA ALA A 353 -21.18 -14.17 -9.44
C ALA A 353 -20.39 -15.40 -8.96
N THR A 354 -21.03 -16.57 -8.87
CA THR A 354 -20.45 -17.80 -8.30
C THR A 354 -19.80 -18.72 -9.33
N TYR A 355 -19.93 -18.43 -10.63
CA TYR A 355 -19.43 -19.30 -11.70
C TYR A 355 -17.98 -19.00 -12.11
N GLY A 356 -17.25 -20.05 -12.49
CA GLY A 356 -15.83 -19.97 -12.88
C GLY A 356 -15.56 -19.38 -14.26
N PHE A 357 -16.60 -19.04 -15.03
CA PHE A 357 -16.54 -18.48 -16.37
C PHE A 357 -17.26 -17.11 -16.44
N PRO A 358 -16.90 -16.23 -17.39
CA PRO A 358 -17.54 -14.93 -17.53
C PRO A 358 -19.01 -15.04 -17.91
N VAL A 359 -19.87 -14.35 -17.15
CA VAL A 359 -21.29 -14.19 -17.46
C VAL A 359 -21.60 -12.71 -17.68
N THR A 360 -22.07 -12.37 -18.87
CA THR A 360 -22.62 -11.05 -19.21
C THR A 360 -24.14 -11.13 -19.13
N TYR A 361 -24.74 -10.36 -18.22
CA TYR A 361 -26.18 -10.31 -18.07
C TYR A 361 -26.79 -9.17 -18.90
N VAL A 362 -27.72 -9.50 -19.79
CA VAL A 362 -28.46 -8.54 -20.62
C VAL A 362 -29.90 -8.50 -20.13
N ARG A 363 -30.27 -7.39 -19.47
CA ARG A 363 -31.62 -7.18 -18.92
C ARG A 363 -32.59 -6.77 -20.03
N GLY A 364 -33.66 -7.54 -20.23
CA GLY A 364 -34.72 -7.17 -21.17
C GLY A 364 -35.61 -6.04 -20.62
N ALA A 365 -36.01 -5.08 -21.47
CA ALA A 365 -37.07 -4.14 -21.14
C ALA A 365 -38.42 -4.87 -20.96
N ALA A 366 -39.25 -4.43 -20.02
CA ALA A 366 -40.57 -4.99 -19.77
C ALA A 366 -41.50 -4.72 -20.97
N GLY A 367 -41.87 -5.76 -21.72
CA GLY A 367 -42.68 -5.67 -22.94
C GLY A 367 -42.00 -6.42 -24.09
N GLY A 368 -42.64 -7.50 -24.55
CA GLY A 368 -42.03 -8.44 -25.49
C GLY A 368 -41.68 -7.84 -26.85
N MET A 369 -40.46 -8.16 -27.31
CA MET A 369 -40.09 -8.42 -28.70
C MET A 369 -38.82 -9.29 -28.65
N GLU A 370 -38.97 -10.61 -28.80
CA GLU A 370 -37.86 -11.59 -28.77
C GLU A 370 -36.74 -11.27 -29.78
N ALA A 371 -37.07 -10.61 -30.89
CA ALA A 371 -36.12 -10.26 -31.94
C ALA A 371 -35.16 -9.11 -31.56
N GLU A 372 -35.62 -8.09 -30.83
CA GLU A 372 -34.76 -6.98 -30.38
C GLU A 372 -33.79 -7.44 -29.29
N ARG A 373 -34.28 -8.24 -28.33
CA ARG A 373 -33.48 -8.83 -27.25
C ARG A 373 -32.34 -9.72 -27.79
N ARG A 374 -32.60 -10.41 -28.92
CA ARG A 374 -31.61 -11.24 -29.63
C ARG A 374 -30.53 -10.41 -30.30
N CYS A 375 -30.89 -9.30 -30.91
CA CYS A 375 -29.96 -8.38 -31.58
C CYS A 375 -29.01 -7.73 -30.58
N ASP A 376 -29.47 -7.42 -29.38
CA ASP A 376 -28.63 -6.82 -28.34
C ASP A 376 -27.64 -7.83 -27.76
N ALA A 377 -28.04 -9.08 -27.54
CA ALA A 377 -27.14 -10.13 -27.07
C ALA A 377 -25.99 -10.43 -28.05
N GLU A 378 -26.28 -10.46 -29.35
CA GLU A 378 -25.27 -10.65 -30.40
C GLU A 378 -24.29 -9.46 -30.49
N LYS A 379 -24.68 -8.25 -30.07
CA LYS A 379 -23.77 -7.08 -30.00
C LYS A 379 -22.82 -7.13 -28.81
N VAL A 380 -23.20 -7.81 -27.72
CA VAL A 380 -22.36 -7.91 -26.50
C VAL A 380 -21.52 -9.18 -26.47
N ALA A 381 -21.84 -10.16 -27.32
CA ALA A 381 -21.03 -11.36 -27.53
C ALA A 381 -19.65 -10.98 -28.09
N ARG A 382 -18.61 -11.53 -27.48
CA ARG A 382 -17.19 -11.27 -27.82
C ARG A 382 -16.53 -12.44 -28.55
N GLY A 383 -17.18 -13.59 -28.60
CA GLY A 383 -16.61 -14.83 -29.10
C GLY A 383 -16.58 -14.93 -30.62
N LYS A 384 -15.62 -15.69 -31.16
CA LYS A 384 -15.49 -15.92 -32.61
C LYS A 384 -16.64 -16.73 -33.19
N GLN A 385 -17.23 -17.62 -32.39
CA GLN A 385 -18.45 -18.35 -32.69
C GLN A 385 -19.52 -18.03 -31.65
N THR A 386 -20.76 -17.99 -32.08
CA THR A 386 -21.91 -17.76 -31.18
C THR A 386 -22.82 -18.97 -31.24
N ILE A 387 -23.06 -19.61 -30.10
CA ILE A 387 -23.92 -20.80 -29.98
C ILE A 387 -25.08 -20.45 -29.06
N ARG A 388 -26.29 -20.84 -29.47
CA ARG A 388 -27.50 -20.61 -28.70
C ARG A 388 -27.83 -21.81 -27.85
N ILE A 389 -28.21 -21.56 -26.61
CA ILE A 389 -28.62 -22.58 -25.65
C ILE A 389 -29.91 -22.10 -24.98
N GLU A 390 -30.89 -23.00 -24.91
CA GLU A 390 -32.13 -22.76 -24.16
C GLU A 390 -31.93 -23.16 -22.69
N ALA A 391 -32.53 -22.39 -21.79
CA ALA A 391 -32.58 -22.77 -20.38
C ALA A 391 -33.17 -24.18 -20.20
N GLY A 392 -32.53 -25.00 -19.37
CA GLY A 392 -32.88 -26.41 -19.17
C GLY A 392 -32.06 -27.37 -20.03
N THR A 393 -31.27 -26.87 -20.97
CA THR A 393 -30.29 -27.70 -21.69
C THR A 393 -29.22 -28.19 -20.72
N LYS A 394 -29.03 -29.51 -20.65
CA LYS A 394 -27.95 -30.16 -19.88
C LYS A 394 -26.84 -30.59 -20.82
N LEU A 395 -25.68 -29.97 -20.70
CA LEU A 395 -24.51 -30.31 -21.48
C LEU A 395 -23.68 -31.38 -20.77
N SER A 396 -23.21 -32.37 -21.53
CA SER A 396 -22.23 -33.33 -21.01
C SER A 396 -20.88 -32.64 -20.80
N SER A 397 -20.10 -33.08 -19.82
CA SER A 397 -18.75 -32.53 -19.56
C SER A 397 -17.79 -32.58 -20.76
N THR A 398 -18.03 -33.48 -21.72
CA THR A 398 -17.23 -33.62 -22.96
C THR A 398 -17.86 -32.91 -24.18
N TRP A 399 -18.84 -32.01 -23.99
CA TRP A 399 -19.61 -31.45 -25.10
C TRP A 399 -18.73 -30.61 -26.05
N PHE A 400 -17.85 -29.79 -25.51
CA PHE A 400 -16.92 -29.00 -26.30
C PHE A 400 -15.90 -29.87 -27.06
N ASP A 401 -15.47 -31.01 -26.49
CA ASP A 401 -14.58 -31.96 -27.19
C ASP A 401 -15.24 -32.54 -28.45
N LYS A 402 -16.54 -32.84 -28.36
CA LYS A 402 -17.33 -33.34 -29.51
C LYS A 402 -17.54 -32.28 -30.57
N MET A 403 -17.83 -31.04 -30.16
CA MET A 403 -17.93 -29.88 -31.06
C MET A 403 -16.64 -29.66 -31.88
N HIS A 404 -15.47 -29.80 -31.26
CA HIS A 404 -14.20 -29.68 -31.95
C HIS A 404 -13.94 -30.80 -32.96
N GLN A 405 -14.37 -32.04 -32.67
CA GLN A 405 -14.22 -33.18 -33.58
C GLN A 405 -15.12 -33.13 -34.81
N GLU A 406 -16.23 -32.38 -34.76
CA GLU A 406 -17.14 -32.21 -35.91
C GLU A 406 -16.74 -31.03 -36.83
N GLN A 407 -15.82 -30.16 -36.40
CA GLN A 407 -15.34 -28.99 -37.16
C GLN A 407 -13.94 -29.17 -37.78
N CYS A 408 -13.22 -30.26 -37.47
CA CYS A 408 -11.97 -30.69 -38.12
C CYS A 408 -12.24 -31.87 -39.05
#